data_AF-A0A935EDF3-F1
#
_entry.id   AF-A0A935EDF3-F1
#
_cell.length_a   1.000
_cell.length_b   1.000
_cell.length_c   1.000
_cell.angle_alpha   90.00
_cell.angle_beta   90.00
_cell.angle_gamma   90.00
#
_symmetry.space_group_name_H-M   'P 1'
#
loop_
_entity.id
_entity.type
_entity.pdbx_description
1 polymer ?
#
loop_
_entity_poly.entity_id
_entity_poly.type
_entity_poly.pdbx_seq_one_letter_code
_entity_poly.pdbx_strand_id
1 'polypeptide(L)' 'MNRYFVRLQQEHRRLNRLIDNCRNGARQNDMKTLKRLRLRLKDEIARLQRSPSLNPR' A
#
# COMPACT_ATOMS: atom_id res chain seq x y z
N MET A 1 -14.80 -11.56 3.73
CA MET A 1 -13.69 -10.59 3.65
C MET A 1 -12.37 -11.34 3.56
N ASN A 2 -11.64 -11.23 2.45
CA ASN A 2 -10.38 -11.96 2.28
C ASN A 2 -9.35 -11.40 3.29
N ARG A 3 -8.92 -12.21 4.28
CA ARG A 3 -8.01 -11.75 5.38
C ARG A 3 -6.71 -11.14 4.84
N TYR A 4 -6.25 -11.65 3.70
CA TYR A 4 -5.09 -11.13 3.00
C TYR A 4 -5.28 -9.70 2.50
N PHE A 5 -6.45 -9.43 1.89
CA PHE A 5 -6.80 -8.11 1.37
C PHE A 5 -6.87 -7.05 2.49
N VAL A 6 -7.47 -7.40 3.63
CA VAL A 6 -7.55 -6.51 4.80
C VAL A 6 -6.15 -6.17 5.32
N ARG A 7 -5.25 -7.16 5.38
CA ARG A 7 -3.85 -6.94 5.78
C ARG A 7 -3.13 -5.98 4.83
N LEU A 8 -3.26 -6.19 3.52
CA LEU A 8 -2.67 -5.31 2.50
C LEU A 8 -3.17 -3.86 2.64
N GLN A 9 -4.47 -3.66 2.88
CA GLN A 9 -5.03 -2.33 3.11
C GLN A 9 -4.48 -1.66 4.37
N GLN A 10 -4.36 -2.41 5.48
CA GLN A 10 -3.78 -1.89 6.72
C GLN A 10 -2.32 -1.48 6.53
N GLU A 11 -1.54 -2.31 5.83
CA GLU A 11 -0.14 -2.05 5.55
C GLU A 11 0.05 -0.85 4.62
N HIS A 12 -0.82 -0.71 3.62
CA HIS A 12 -0.87 0.46 2.75
C HIS A 12 -1.16 1.75 3.53
N ARG A 13 -2.11 1.72 4.49
CA ARG A 13 -2.37 2.87 5.37
C ARG A 13 -1.18 3.19 6.28
N ARG A 14 -0.51 2.18 6.82
CA ARG A 14 0.68 2.35 7.66
C ARG A 14 1.81 3.02 6.87
N LEU A 15 2.07 2.59 5.64
CA LEU A 15 3.05 3.21 4.77
C LEU A 15 2.72 4.66 4.44
N ASN A 16 1.44 4.98 4.21
CA ASN A 16 1.05 6.36 3.94
C ASN A 16 1.38 7.28 5.13
N ARG A 17 1.07 6.85 6.36
CA ARG A 17 1.46 7.59 7.58
C ARG A 17 2.97 7.73 7.75
N LEU A 18 3.74 6.70 7.42
CA LEU A 18 5.21 6.77 7.47
C LEU A 18 5.77 7.75 6.44
N ILE A 19 5.18 7.81 5.24
CA ILE A 19 5.55 8.77 4.20
C ILE A 19 5.21 10.20 4.64
N ASP A 20 4.02 10.40 5.22
CA ASP A 20 3.59 11.70 5.75
C ASP A 20 4.52 12.18 6.88
N ASN A 21 5.01 11.26 7.72
CA ASN A 21 5.96 11.57 8.79
C ASN A 21 7.41 11.81 8.28
N CYS A 22 7.83 11.14 7.21
CA CYS A 22 9.16 11.29 6.60
C CYS A 22 9.36 12.60 5.81
N ARG A 23 8.40 13.54 5.85
CA ARG A 23 8.46 14.79 5.08
C ARG A 23 9.59 15.74 5.51
N ASN A 24 10.26 15.48 6.64
CA ASN A 24 11.49 16.19 7.02
C ASN A 24 12.66 15.75 6.13
N GLY A 25 13.35 16.72 5.52
CA GLY A 25 14.35 16.52 4.46
C GLY A 25 15.51 15.55 4.75
N ALA A 26 15.76 15.21 6.02
CA ALA A 26 16.76 14.21 6.41
C ALA A 26 16.42 12.77 5.96
N ARG A 27 15.17 12.48 5.56
CA ARG A 27 14.69 11.12 5.22
C ARG A 27 14.23 10.97 3.77
N GLN A 28 14.74 11.78 2.85
CA GLN A 28 14.31 11.70 1.44
C GLN A 28 14.61 10.34 0.79
N ASN A 29 15.72 9.69 1.17
CA ASN A 29 16.06 8.37 0.63
C ASN A 29 15.06 7.30 1.13
N ASP A 30 14.67 7.37 2.41
CA ASP A 30 13.63 6.52 2.98
C ASP A 30 12.28 6.78 2.32
N MET A 31 11.95 8.04 2.02
CA MET A 31 10.72 8.42 1.33
C MET A 31 10.62 7.75 -0.05
N LYS A 32 11.73 7.65 -0.79
CA LYS A 32 11.76 6.99 -2.10
C LYS A 32 11.48 5.48 -1.96
N THR A 33 12.08 4.83 -0.98
CA THR A 33 11.85 3.42 -0.68
C THR A 33 10.40 3.17 -0.24
N LEU A 34 9.86 3.99 0.67
CA LEU A 34 8.49 3.89 1.15
C LEU A 34 7.46 4.09 0.02
N LYS A 35 7.69 5.05 -0.89
CA LYS A 35 6.83 5.27 -2.07
C LYS A 35 6.82 4.06 -3.01
N ARG A 36 7.97 3.41 -3.23
CA ARG A 36 8.05 2.18 -4.02
C ARG A 36 7.27 1.04 -3.36
N LEU A 37 7.41 0.88 -2.04
CA LEU A 37 6.69 -0.16 -1.30
C LEU A 37 5.17 0.09 -1.34
N ARG A 38 4.72 1.34 -1.18
CA ARG A 38 3.31 1.73 -1.31
C ARG A 38 2.77 1.37 -2.71
N LEU A 39 3.54 1.63 -3.76
CA LEU A 39 3.14 1.32 -5.13
C LEU A 39 2.90 -0.18 -5.33
N ARG A 40 3.82 -1.03 -4.84
CA ARG A 40 3.66 -2.49 -4.89
C ARG A 40 2.38 -2.97 -4.19
N LEU A 41 2.13 -2.46 -2.97
CA LEU A 41 0.89 -2.80 -2.24
C LEU A 41 -0.36 -2.33 -2.99
N LYS A 42 -0.32 -1.13 -3.59
CA LYS A 42 -1.44 -0.61 -4.39
C LYS A 42 -1.73 -1.51 -5.59
N ASP A 43 -0.70 -1.93 -6.30
CA ASP A 43 -0.84 -2.80 -7.47
C ASP A 43 -1.36 -4.18 -7.06
N GLU A 44 -0.91 -4.71 -5.93
CA GLU A 44 -1.40 -5.98 -5.40
C GLU A 44 -2.87 -5.91 -4.95
N ILE A 45 -3.26 -4.84 -4.25
CA ILE A 45 -4.66 -4.55 -3.92
C ILE A 45 -5.51 -4.45 -5.20
N ALA A 46 -5.03 -3.74 -6.22
CA ALA A 46 -5.73 -3.59 -7.50
C ALA A 46 -5.86 -4.93 -8.24
N ARG A 47 -4.83 -5.78 -8.22
CA ARG A 47 -4.89 -7.15 -8.77
C ARG A 47 -5.93 -7.99 -8.03
N LEU A 48 -5.96 -7.94 -6.70
CA LEU A 48 -6.94 -8.66 -5.89
C LEU A 48 -8.37 -8.16 -6.11
N GLN A 49 -8.56 -6.85 -6.27
CA GLN A 49 -9.87 -6.27 -6.61
C GLN A 49 -10.33 -6.65 -8.02
N ARG A 50 -9.40 -6.80 -8.96
CA ARG A 50 -9.68 -7.18 -10.34
C ARG A 50 -9.86 -8.68 -10.51
N SER A 51 -9.41 -9.48 -9.55
CA SER A 51 -9.70 -10.91 -9.54
C SER A 51 -11.21 -11.12 -9.40
N PRO A 52 -11.82 -11.90 -10.32
CA PRO A 52 -13.28 -12.10 -10.38
C PRO A 52 -13.85 -12.77 -9.12
N SER A 53 -12.99 -13.37 -8.28
CA SER A 53 -13.37 -13.96 -7.00
C SER A 53 -13.76 -12.94 -5.91
N LEU A 54 -13.48 -11.65 -6.10
CA LEU A 54 -13.80 -10.57 -5.14
C LEU A 54 -14.76 -9.52 -5.68
N ASN A 55 -15.10 -9.57 -6.97
CA ASN A 55 -16.00 -8.61 -7.61
C ASN A 55 -16.85 -9.36 -8.65
N PRO A 56 -17.93 -10.06 -8.23
CA PRO A 56 -18.92 -10.54 -9.19
C PRO A 56 -19.56 -9.28 -9.80
N ARG A 57 -19.42 -9.15 -11.12
CA ARG A 57 -20.09 -8.09 -11.87
C ARG A 57 -21.60 -8.15 -11.67
#